data_AF-A0A326RUF3-F1
#
_entry.id   AF-A0A326RUF3-F1
#
_cell.length_a   1.000
_cell.length_b   1.000
_cell.length_c   1.000
_cell.angle_alpha   90.00
_cell.angle_beta   90.00
_cell.angle_gamma   90.00
#
_symmetry.space_group_name_H-M   'P 1'
#
loop_
_entity.id
_entity.type
_entity.pdbx_description
1 polymer ?
#
loop_
_entity_poly.entity_id
_entity_poly.type
_entity_poly.pdbx_seq_one_letter_code
_entity_poly.pdbx_strand_id
1 'polypeptide(L)'
;MLTFIFALWLSVFQVDSTESAKLQRLIQERDQLHSQWKASESKKTGIFGNRTKKDMIETNDWLERILLKDNQIMDELRMQGSIEKVTISQEKEDYKSITMKLERDVQILKRALSEKEAEVEKKISDRRTFEWTTLIFFLSTAFLAWRVYRSKRASF
;
A
#
# COMPACT_ATOMS: atom_id res chain seq x y z
N MET A 1 -26.64 5.67 -23.80
CA MET A 1 -25.77 4.62 -23.21
C MET A 1 -24.48 5.21 -22.66
N LEU A 2 -23.67 5.92 -23.46
CA LEU A 2 -22.45 6.61 -23.00
C LEU A 2 -22.69 7.68 -21.91
N THR A 3 -23.78 8.44 -22.01
CA THR A 3 -24.17 9.44 -21.00
C THR A 3 -24.56 8.82 -19.66
N PHE A 4 -25.19 7.64 -19.67
CA PHE A 4 -25.55 6.89 -18.47
C PHE A 4 -24.31 6.31 -17.78
N ILE A 5 -23.34 5.81 -18.55
CA ILE A 5 -22.06 5.30 -18.03
C ILE A 5 -21.25 6.44 -17.42
N PHE A 6 -21.23 7.61 -18.07
CA PHE A 6 -20.54 8.80 -17.55
C PHE A 6 -21.19 9.32 -16.25
N ALA A 7 -22.52 9.37 -16.17
CA ALA A 7 -23.24 9.75 -14.96
C ALA A 7 -23.00 8.75 -13.81
N LEU A 8 -22.94 7.46 -14.11
CA LEU A 8 -22.66 6.41 -13.14
C LEU A 8 -21.22 6.48 -12.64
N TRP A 9 -20.26 6.81 -13.51
CA TRP A 9 -18.86 7.06 -13.13
C TRP A 9 -18.70 8.32 -12.26
N LEU A 10 -19.47 9.37 -12.52
CA LEU A 10 -19.48 10.60 -11.71
C LEU A 10 -20.04 10.35 -10.29
N SER A 11 -21.02 9.44 -10.16
CA SER A 11 -21.60 9.09 -8.86
C SER A 11 -20.64 8.31 -7.95
N VAL A 12 -19.69 7.55 -8.51
CA VAL A 12 -18.63 6.86 -7.75
C VAL A 12 -17.59 7.86 -7.21
N PHE A 13 -17.49 9.07 -7.79
CA PHE A 13 -16.61 10.13 -7.29
C PHE A 13 -17.21 10.92 -6.12
N GLN A 14 -18.51 10.75 -5.83
CA GLN A 14 -19.17 11.37 -4.67
C GLN A 14 -19.09 10.50 -3.41
N VAL A 15 -17.92 9.89 -3.16
CA VAL A 15 -17.62 9.30 -1.85
C VAL A 15 -17.39 10.45 -0.89
N ASP A 16 -18.48 11.05 -0.43
CA ASP A 16 -18.44 11.94 0.71
C ASP A 16 -18.06 11.10 1.92
N SER A 17 -16.81 11.29 2.33
CA SER A 17 -16.22 10.93 3.62
C SER A 17 -17.24 11.05 4.76
N THR A 18 -17.80 9.92 5.16
CA THR A 18 -18.78 9.82 6.26
C THR A 18 -18.21 10.36 7.58
N GLU A 19 -16.88 10.34 7.75
CA GLU A 19 -16.17 10.93 8.89
C GLU A 19 -16.14 12.47 8.84
N SER A 20 -15.98 13.06 7.65
CA SER A 20 -16.08 14.52 7.46
C SER A 20 -17.50 15.02 7.73
N ALA A 21 -18.51 14.21 7.42
CA ALA A 21 -19.90 14.57 7.63
C ALA A 21 -20.25 14.80 9.13
N LYS A 22 -19.63 14.04 10.05
CA LYS A 22 -19.85 14.23 11.50
C LYS A 22 -19.19 15.52 12.00
N LEU A 23 -17.93 15.77 11.61
CA LEU A 23 -17.22 17.00 11.97
C LEU A 23 -17.94 18.24 11.40
N GLN A 24 -18.38 18.17 10.13
CA GLN A 24 -19.14 19.25 9.50
C GLN A 24 -20.45 19.54 10.23
N ARG A 25 -21.17 18.52 10.70
CA ARG A 25 -22.38 18.71 11.52
C ARG A 25 -22.06 19.43 12.83
N LEU A 26 -21.00 19.04 13.54
CA LEU A 26 -20.59 19.70 14.78
C LEU A 26 -20.23 21.18 14.55
N ILE A 27 -19.54 21.49 13.45
CA ILE A 27 -19.20 22.86 13.07
C ILE A 27 -20.48 23.66 12.75
N GLN A 28 -21.42 23.08 12.01
CA GLN A 28 -22.71 23.73 11.72
C GLN A 28 -23.51 24.01 12.98
N GLU A 29 -23.56 23.07 13.93
CA GLU A 29 -24.20 23.27 15.24
C GLU A 29 -23.52 24.40 16.02
N ARG A 30 -22.18 24.46 16.01
CA ARG A 30 -21.43 25.55 16.65
C ARG A 30 -21.75 26.91 16.02
N ASP A 31 -21.86 26.99 14.70
CA ASP A 31 -22.21 28.22 14.01
C ASP A 31 -23.64 28.70 14.34
N GLN A 32 -24.58 27.76 14.48
CA GLN A 32 -25.92 28.08 14.96
C GLN A 32 -25.91 28.64 16.38
N LEU A 33 -25.15 28.03 17.30
CA LEU A 33 -25.00 28.55 18.67
C LEU A 33 -24.33 29.92 18.70
N HIS A 34 -23.32 30.14 17.86
CA HIS A 34 -22.64 31.43 17.76
C HIS A 34 -23.58 32.52 17.23
N SER A 35 -24.48 32.18 16.29
CA SER A 35 -25.54 33.08 15.83
C SER A 35 -26.51 33.45 16.96
N GLN A 36 -26.92 32.47 17.77
CA GLN A 36 -27.80 32.69 18.93
C GLN A 36 -27.13 33.52 20.03
N TRP A 37 -25.84 33.26 20.29
CA TRP A 37 -25.02 34.08 21.17
C TRP A 37 -24.97 35.54 20.69
N LYS A 38 -24.71 35.77 19.39
CA LYS A 38 -24.67 37.13 18.82
C LYS A 38 -26.00 37.86 18.95
N ALA A 39 -27.11 37.15 18.77
CA ALA A 39 -28.45 37.69 19.00
C ALA A 39 -28.66 38.07 20.49
N SER A 40 -28.26 37.20 21.41
CA SER A 40 -28.36 37.43 22.86
C SER A 40 -27.46 38.58 23.34
N GLU A 41 -26.25 38.69 22.77
CA GLU A 41 -25.28 39.76 23.05
C GLU A 41 -25.79 41.15 22.65
N SER A 42 -26.52 41.22 21.53
CA SER A 42 -27.11 42.48 21.05
C SER A 42 -28.35 42.93 21.86
N LYS A 43 -28.92 42.04 22.68
CA LYS A 43 -30.15 42.30 23.44
C LYS A 43 -29.84 43.10 24.71
N LYS A 44 -30.54 44.23 24.88
CA LYS A 44 -30.45 45.07 26.07
C LYS A 44 -31.84 45.31 26.63
N THR A 45 -32.21 44.59 27.69
CA THR A 45 -33.57 44.65 28.25
C THR A 45 -33.73 45.64 29.40
N GLY A 46 -32.64 46.31 29.81
CA GLY A 46 -32.69 47.29 30.89
C GLY A 46 -33.48 48.53 30.51
N ILE A 47 -34.15 49.11 31.50
CA ILE A 47 -35.04 50.29 31.37
C ILE A 47 -34.34 51.51 30.73
N PHE A 48 -33.00 51.56 30.79
CA PHE A 48 -32.17 52.63 30.21
C PHE A 48 -31.33 52.18 29.01
N GLY A 49 -31.67 51.05 28.38
CA GLY A 49 -30.86 50.48 27.30
C GLY A 49 -29.54 49.86 27.79
N ASN A 50 -29.39 49.64 29.10
CA ASN A 50 -28.27 48.91 29.70
C ASN A 50 -28.56 47.41 29.73
N ARG A 51 -27.51 46.58 29.73
CA ARG A 51 -27.65 45.13 29.91
C ARG A 51 -28.03 44.82 31.34
N THR A 52 -29.02 43.94 31.51
CA THR A 52 -29.40 43.43 32.82
C THR A 52 -28.53 42.25 33.21
N LYS A 53 -28.50 41.91 34.52
CA LYS A 53 -27.88 40.67 35.00
C LYS A 53 -28.44 39.44 34.29
N LYS A 54 -29.73 39.45 33.95
CA LYS A 54 -30.39 38.36 33.23
C LYS A 54 -29.86 38.23 31.80
N ASP A 55 -29.68 39.35 31.08
CA ASP A 55 -29.09 39.35 29.74
C ASP A 55 -27.65 38.82 29.77
N MET A 56 -26.85 39.19 30.79
CA MET A 56 -25.49 38.68 30.96
C MET A 56 -25.45 37.17 31.22
N ILE A 57 -26.34 36.65 32.07
CA ILE A 57 -26.42 35.21 32.35
C ILE A 57 -26.78 34.44 31.08
N GLU A 58 -27.76 34.93 30.32
CA GLU A 58 -28.17 34.31 29.06
C GLU A 58 -27.01 34.23 28.06
N THR A 59 -26.25 35.32 27.89
CA THR A 59 -25.08 35.30 27.02
C THR A 59 -23.96 34.38 27.50
N ASN A 60 -23.79 34.24 28.81
CA ASN A 60 -22.77 33.36 29.36
C ASN A 60 -23.14 31.88 29.19
N ASP A 61 -24.42 31.52 29.36
CA ASP A 61 -24.93 30.17 29.07
C ASP A 61 -24.71 29.80 27.59
N TRP A 62 -24.91 30.75 26.66
CA TRP A 62 -24.58 30.52 25.26
C TRP A 62 -23.08 30.27 25.02
N LEU A 63 -22.19 31.02 25.69
CA LEU A 63 -20.75 30.81 25.61
C LEU A 63 -20.34 29.44 26.17
N GLU A 64 -20.94 29.02 27.28
CA GLU A 64 -20.69 27.70 27.86
C GLU A 64 -21.08 26.58 26.89
N ARG A 65 -22.24 26.70 26.23
CA ARG A 65 -22.68 25.75 25.19
C ARG A 65 -21.75 25.71 23.98
N ILE A 66 -21.26 26.87 23.53
CA ILE A 66 -20.29 26.96 22.44
C ILE A 66 -18.99 26.25 22.83
N LEU A 67 -18.49 26.50 24.04
CA LEU A 67 -17.25 25.90 24.54
C LEU A 67 -17.36 24.38 24.68
N LEU A 68 -18.51 23.87 25.12
CA LEU A 68 -18.81 22.43 25.11
C LEU A 68 -18.78 21.85 23.69
N LYS A 69 -19.31 22.58 22.69
CA LYS A 69 -19.27 22.14 21.29
C LYS A 69 -17.86 22.20 20.70
N ASP A 70 -17.09 23.22 21.03
CA ASP A 70 -15.69 23.32 20.60
C ASP A 70 -14.85 22.16 21.17
N ASN A 71 -15.09 21.75 22.43
CA ASN A 71 -14.45 20.55 22.98
C ASN A 71 -14.82 19.28 22.20
N GLN A 72 -16.10 19.11 21.84
CA GLN A 72 -16.54 17.98 21.01
C GLN A 72 -15.88 17.97 19.63
N ILE A 73 -15.73 19.15 19.00
CA ILE A 73 -15.03 19.30 17.72
C ILE A 73 -13.55 18.92 17.86
N MET A 74 -12.90 19.38 18.93
CA MET A 74 -11.49 19.09 19.19
C MET A 74 -11.22 17.60 19.45
N ASP A 75 -12.13 16.93 20.16
CA ASP A 75 -12.03 15.50 20.41
C ASP A 75 -12.18 14.69 19.11
N GLU A 76 -13.11 15.08 18.24
CA GLU A 76 -13.28 14.45 16.92
C GLU A 76 -12.04 14.64 16.03
N LEU A 77 -11.49 15.86 15.98
CA LEU A 77 -10.25 16.15 15.23
C LEU A 77 -9.05 15.33 15.73
N ARG A 78 -8.92 15.17 17.05
CA ARG A 78 -7.88 14.33 17.66
C ARG A 78 -8.06 12.87 17.31
N MET A 79 -9.30 12.39 17.34
CA MET A 79 -9.63 11.01 16.97
C MET A 79 -9.27 10.73 15.51
N GLN A 80 -9.68 11.60 14.58
CA GLN A 80 -9.32 11.51 13.15
C GLN A 80 -7.79 11.47 12.95
N GLY A 81 -7.06 12.39 13.58
CA GLY A 81 -5.60 12.40 13.50
C GLY A 81 -4.93 11.18 14.13
N SER A 82 -5.54 10.55 15.13
CA SER A 82 -5.05 9.28 15.71
C SER A 82 -5.29 8.09 14.79
N ILE A 83 -6.46 8.03 14.14
CA ILE A 83 -6.81 6.99 13.17
C ILE A 83 -5.85 7.07 11.98
N GLU A 84 -5.64 8.27 11.41
CA GLU A 84 -4.70 8.49 10.31
C GLU A 84 -3.26 8.04 10.66
N LYS A 85 -2.81 8.34 11.87
CA LYS A 85 -1.48 7.87 12.33
C LYS A 85 -1.41 6.35 12.44
N VAL A 86 -2.48 5.71 12.94
CA VAL A 86 -2.54 4.24 13.05
C VAL A 86 -2.55 3.61 11.66
N THR A 87 -3.33 4.11 10.71
CA THR A 87 -3.37 3.58 9.34
C THR A 87 -2.02 3.73 8.64
N ILE A 88 -1.38 4.90 8.72
CA ILE A 88 -0.03 5.13 8.17
C ILE A 88 1.00 4.18 8.81
N SER A 89 0.93 3.98 10.12
CA SER A 89 1.82 3.07 10.83
C SER A 89 1.63 1.62 10.37
N GLN A 90 0.37 1.19 10.22
CA GLN A 90 0.02 -0.15 9.77
C GLN A 90 0.46 -0.39 8.32
N GLU A 91 0.18 0.55 7.42
CA GLU A 91 0.64 0.48 6.02
C GLU A 91 2.16 0.35 5.94
N LYS A 92 2.89 1.15 6.74
CA LYS A 92 4.36 1.09 6.79
C LYS A 92 4.87 -0.27 7.27
N GLU A 93 4.21 -0.86 8.26
CA GLU A 93 4.54 -2.21 8.75
C GLU A 93 4.26 -3.28 7.70
N ASP A 94 3.13 -3.17 7.00
CA ASP A 94 2.76 -4.05 5.89
C ASP A 94 3.79 -3.97 4.75
N TYR A 95 4.18 -2.75 4.34
CA TYR A 95 5.24 -2.55 3.34
C TYR A 95 6.54 -3.21 3.76
N LYS A 96 6.97 -3.01 5.01
CA LYS A 96 8.17 -3.67 5.54
C LYS A 96 8.07 -5.19 5.46
N SER A 97 6.91 -5.76 5.81
CA SER A 97 6.69 -7.20 5.76
C SER A 97 6.73 -7.73 4.32
N ILE A 98 6.16 -7.00 3.37
CA ILE A 98 6.16 -7.34 1.94
C ILE A 98 7.57 -7.29 1.38
N THR A 99 8.33 -6.23 1.69
CA THR A 99 9.73 -6.11 1.26
C THR A 99 10.58 -7.26 1.81
N MET A 100 10.42 -7.64 3.08
CA MET A 100 11.14 -8.78 3.66
C MET A 100 10.78 -10.11 2.99
N LYS A 101 9.51 -10.32 2.64
CA LYS A 101 9.08 -11.50 1.88
C LYS A 101 9.69 -11.50 0.48
N LEU A 102 9.59 -10.38 -0.23
CA LEU A 102 10.12 -10.23 -1.58
C LEU A 102 11.64 -10.45 -1.62
N GLU A 103 12.38 -9.93 -0.64
CA GLU A 103 13.82 -10.13 -0.54
C GLU A 103 14.16 -11.61 -0.36
N ARG A 104 13.42 -12.32 0.51
CA ARG A 104 13.56 -13.76 0.70
C ARG A 104 13.26 -14.53 -0.59
N ASP A 105 12.18 -14.18 -1.28
CA ASP A 105 11.78 -14.83 -2.53
C ASP A 105 12.84 -14.62 -3.62
N VAL A 106 13.39 -13.41 -3.73
CA VAL A 106 14.50 -13.12 -4.64
C VAL A 106 15.73 -13.96 -4.31
N GLN A 107 16.06 -14.12 -3.02
CA GLN A 107 17.18 -14.98 -2.61
C GLN A 107 16.94 -16.45 -2.97
N ILE A 108 15.72 -16.97 -2.77
CA ILE A 108 15.34 -18.33 -3.15
C ILE A 108 15.45 -18.52 -4.66
N LEU A 109 14.90 -17.58 -5.45
CA LEU A 109 14.95 -17.62 -6.91
C LEU A 109 16.38 -17.57 -7.42
N LYS A 110 17.24 -16.73 -6.84
CA LYS A 110 18.67 -16.69 -7.19
C LYS A 110 19.38 -18.01 -6.93
N ARG A 111 19.09 -18.66 -5.80
CA ARG A 111 19.64 -19.99 -5.47
C ARG A 111 19.15 -21.04 -6.46
N ALA A 112 17.85 -21.09 -6.72
CA ALA A 112 17.27 -22.02 -7.69
C ALA A 112 17.86 -21.82 -9.10
N LEU A 113 18.08 -20.57 -9.51
CA LEU A 113 18.74 -20.25 -10.78
C LEU A 113 20.18 -20.78 -10.81
N SER A 114 20.97 -20.50 -9.76
CA SER A 114 22.36 -20.98 -9.68
C SER A 114 22.47 -22.51 -9.68
N GLU A 115 21.51 -23.20 -9.07
CA GLU A 115 21.45 -24.67 -9.07
C GLU A 115 21.14 -25.20 -10.47
N LYS A 116 20.22 -24.55 -11.19
CA LYS A 116 19.89 -24.92 -12.58
C LYS A 116 21.03 -24.65 -13.54
N GLU A 117 21.73 -23.54 -13.40
CA GLU A 117 22.94 -23.25 -14.17
C GLU A 117 24.02 -24.33 -13.95
N ALA A 118 24.25 -24.73 -12.69
CA ALA A 118 25.17 -25.82 -12.37
C ALA A 118 24.72 -27.17 -12.94
N GLU A 119 23.42 -27.46 -12.95
CA GLU A 119 22.86 -28.68 -13.56
C GLU A 119 23.07 -28.70 -15.09
N VAL A 120 22.86 -27.55 -15.74
CA VAL A 120 23.09 -27.39 -17.18
C VAL A 120 24.56 -27.55 -17.53
N GLU A 121 25.47 -26.94 -16.76
CA GLU A 121 26.91 -27.06 -16.98
C GLU A 121 27.38 -28.51 -16.88
N LYS A 122 26.90 -29.27 -15.86
CA LYS A 122 27.18 -30.71 -15.74
C LYS A 122 26.70 -31.49 -16.94
N LYS A 123 25.47 -31.23 -17.42
CA LYS A 123 24.94 -31.89 -18.63
C LYS A 123 25.77 -31.58 -19.87
N ILE A 124 26.26 -30.35 -20.01
CA ILE A 124 27.16 -29.97 -21.11
C ILE A 124 28.49 -30.71 -20.99
N SER A 125 29.10 -30.78 -19.80
CA SER A 125 30.36 -31.49 -19.59
C SER A 125 30.25 -33.00 -19.82
N ASP A 126 29.14 -33.61 -19.38
CA ASP A 126 28.88 -35.04 -19.59
C ASP A 126 28.70 -35.35 -21.07
N ARG A 127 27.95 -34.50 -21.79
CA ARG A 127 27.79 -34.61 -23.23
C ARG A 127 29.13 -34.50 -23.96
N ARG A 128 29.96 -33.52 -23.60
CA ARG A 128 31.31 -33.38 -24.17
C ARG A 128 32.15 -34.63 -23.90
N THR A 129 32.13 -35.14 -22.67
CA THR A 129 32.88 -36.36 -22.30
C THR A 129 32.42 -37.56 -23.13
N PHE A 130 31.11 -37.72 -23.33
CA PHE A 130 30.54 -38.77 -24.18
C PHE A 130 30.95 -38.64 -25.65
N GLU A 131 30.91 -37.42 -26.20
CA GLU A 131 31.35 -37.12 -27.57
C GLU A 131 32.83 -37.46 -27.77
N TRP A 132 33.70 -37.05 -26.85
CA TRP A 132 35.15 -37.32 -26.92
C TRP A 132 35.49 -38.80 -26.73
N THR A 133 34.86 -39.48 -25.78
CA THR A 133 35.09 -40.91 -25.55
C THR A 133 34.66 -41.75 -26.74
N THR A 134 33.50 -41.47 -27.34
CA THR A 134 33.01 -42.14 -28.54
C THR A 134 33.94 -41.90 -29.74
N LEU A 135 34.43 -40.67 -29.91
CA LEU A 135 35.37 -40.32 -30.98
C LEU A 135 36.71 -41.05 -30.81
N ILE A 136 37.28 -41.08 -29.61
CA ILE A 136 38.52 -41.82 -29.31
C ILE A 136 38.34 -43.32 -29.55
N PHE A 137 37.22 -43.89 -29.10
CA PHE A 137 36.89 -45.29 -29.33
C PHE A 137 36.80 -45.62 -30.83
N PHE A 138 36.12 -44.79 -31.62
CA PHE A 138 36.02 -44.94 -33.07
C PHE A 138 37.38 -44.86 -33.77
N LEU A 139 38.23 -43.88 -33.41
CA LEU A 139 39.57 -43.75 -33.97
C LEU A 139 40.47 -44.93 -33.61
N SER A 140 40.38 -45.43 -32.37
CA SER A 140 41.16 -46.58 -31.92
C SER A 140 40.79 -47.87 -32.67
N THR A 141 39.49 -48.10 -32.89
CA THR A 141 39.00 -49.27 -33.63
C THR A 141 39.34 -49.18 -35.11
N ALA A 142 39.21 -48.00 -35.72
CA ALA A 142 39.65 -47.76 -37.11
C ALA A 142 41.16 -47.97 -37.29
N PHE A 143 41.98 -47.50 -36.33
CA PHE A 143 43.43 -47.69 -36.36
C PHE A 143 43.84 -49.16 -36.27
N LEU A 144 43.22 -49.91 -35.35
CA LEU A 144 43.45 -51.36 -35.23
C LEU A 144 43.01 -52.11 -36.49
N ALA A 145 41.84 -51.78 -37.05
CA ALA A 145 41.36 -52.37 -38.30
C ALA A 145 42.33 -52.10 -39.46
N TRP A 146 42.82 -50.87 -39.60
CA TRP A 146 43.82 -50.52 -40.62
C TRP A 146 45.13 -51.30 -40.44
N ARG A 147 45.62 -51.43 -39.20
CA ARG A 147 46.83 -52.22 -38.89
C ARG A 147 46.67 -53.69 -39.28
N VAL A 148 45.54 -54.32 -38.94
CA VAL A 148 45.25 -55.71 -39.29
C VAL A 148 45.18 -55.88 -40.81
N TYR A 149 44.47 -55.00 -41.51
CA TYR A 149 44.38 -55.01 -42.97
C TYR A 149 45.78 -54.92 -43.62
N ARG A 150 46.63 -54.02 -43.14
CA ARG A 150 48.00 -53.89 -43.63
C ARG A 150 48.85 -55.14 -43.36
N SER A 151 48.72 -55.76 -42.19
CA SER A 151 49.46 -56.99 -41.86
C SER A 151 49.08 -58.18 -42.75
N LYS A 152 47.79 -58.36 -43.06
CA LYS A 152 47.33 -59.45 -43.95
C LYS A 152 47.79 -59.26 -45.39
N ARG A 153 47.94 -58.02 -45.84
CA ARG A 153 48.43 -57.70 -47.20
C ARG A 153 49.95 -57.86 -47.36
N ALA A 154 50.70 -57.95 -46.25
CA ALA A 154 52.15 -58.16 -46.25
C ALA A 154 52.55 -59.64 -46.10
N SER A 155 51.60 -60.53 -45.82
CA SER A 155 51.80 -61.98 -45.69
C SER A 155 51.23 -62.78 -46.87
N PHE A 156 50.96 -62.12 -48.00
CA PHE A 156 50.58 -62.71 -49.28
C PHE A 156 51.56 -62.26 -50.36
#